data_AF-A0A1V2QGH1-F1
#
_entry.id   AF-A0A1V2QGH1-F1
#
_cell.length_a   1.000
_cell.length_b   1.000
_cell.length_c   1.000
_cell.angle_alpha   90.00
_cell.angle_beta   90.00
_cell.angle_gamma   90.00
#
_symmetry.space_group_name_H-M   'P 1'
#
loop_
_entity.id
_entity.type
_entity.pdbx_description
1 polymer ?
#
loop_
_entity_poly.entity_id
_entity_poly.type
_entity_poly.pdbx_seq_one_letter_code
_entity_poly.pdbx_strand_id
1 'polypeptide(L)'
;MSKTTTTPAAESIAVDDLAAQLDLLRWVEDQLDGLKKFRADVQRAVKLRLGDTEVGTVNGVPVVSYRKSLRITLSPRLVREADPELARRCEEISEIRTFLLLDAA
;
A
#
# COMPACT_ATOMS: atom_id res chain seq x y z
N MET A 1 -8.81 -17.62 36.97
CA MET A 1 -9.10 -16.17 37.04
C MET A 1 -9.26 -15.65 35.62
N SER A 2 -10.49 -15.48 35.17
CA SER A 2 -10.83 -15.07 33.81
C SER A 2 -10.60 -13.57 33.66
N LYS A 3 -9.68 -13.16 32.78
CA LYS A 3 -9.51 -11.75 32.41
C LYS A 3 -10.61 -11.39 31.41
N THR A 4 -11.63 -10.68 31.87
CA THR A 4 -12.61 -10.02 31.02
C THR A 4 -11.92 -8.80 30.41
N THR A 5 -11.44 -8.91 29.17
CA THR A 5 -10.96 -7.75 28.42
C THR A 5 -12.18 -6.98 27.93
N THR A 6 -12.66 -6.03 28.75
CA THR A 6 -13.64 -5.04 28.32
C THR A 6 -12.96 -4.13 27.32
N THR A 7 -13.24 -4.32 26.03
CA THR A 7 -12.92 -3.34 24.98
C THR A 7 -13.68 -2.05 25.32
N PRO A 8 -13.01 -0.92 25.61
CA PRO A 8 -13.70 0.34 25.83
C PRO A 8 -14.45 0.72 24.55
N ALA A 9 -15.70 1.16 24.69
CA ALA A 9 -16.45 1.75 23.59
C ALA A 9 -15.66 2.97 23.08
N ALA A 10 -15.30 2.98 21.80
CA ALA A 10 -14.50 4.03 21.22
C ALA A 10 -15.20 5.38 21.38
N GLU A 11 -14.57 6.32 22.07
CA GLU A 11 -15.03 7.70 22.15
C GLU A 11 -14.97 8.31 20.74
N SER A 12 -16.11 8.76 20.22
CA SER A 12 -16.21 9.43 18.93
C SER A 12 -16.17 10.94 19.10
N ILE A 13 -15.45 11.64 18.22
CA ILE A 13 -15.45 13.10 18.14
C ILE A 13 -16.20 13.52 16.88
N ALA A 14 -17.10 14.49 17.03
CA ALA A 14 -17.82 15.09 15.90
C ALA A 14 -16.86 15.92 15.03
N VAL A 15 -16.91 15.72 13.72
CA VAL A 15 -16.09 16.41 12.70
C VAL A 15 -16.95 17.05 11.62
N ASP A 16 -18.19 17.45 11.97
CA ASP A 16 -19.18 17.98 11.04
C ASP A 16 -18.69 19.24 10.30
N ASP A 17 -17.80 20.02 10.92
CA ASP A 17 -17.14 21.19 10.34
C ASP A 17 -16.20 20.86 9.17
N LEU A 18 -15.82 19.59 9.03
CA LEU A 18 -14.97 19.07 7.96
C LEU A 18 -15.74 18.25 6.91
N ALA A 19 -17.07 18.20 6.98
CA ALA A 19 -17.89 17.36 6.10
C ALA A 19 -17.58 17.58 4.60
N ALA A 20 -17.50 18.83 4.16
CA ALA A 20 -17.21 19.16 2.76
C ALA A 20 -15.79 18.70 2.33
N GLN A 21 -14.81 18.78 3.24
CA GLN A 21 -13.45 18.34 3.01
C GLN A 21 -13.36 16.81 2.94
N LEU A 22 -14.13 16.09 3.76
CA LEU A 22 -14.22 14.64 3.72
C LEU A 22 -14.89 14.14 2.42
N ASP A 23 -15.92 14.84 1.93
CA ASP A 23 -16.54 14.52 0.65
C ASP A 23 -15.60 14.79 -0.53
N LEU A 24 -14.85 15.90 -0.50
CA LEU A 24 -13.81 16.17 -1.48
C LEU A 24 -12.73 15.09 -1.44
N LEU A 25 -12.30 14.67 -0.25
CA LEU A 25 -11.31 13.62 -0.08
C LEU A 25 -11.80 12.30 -0.68
N ARG A 26 -13.07 11.93 -0.45
CA ARG A 26 -13.69 10.74 -1.05
C ARG A 26 -13.63 10.80 -2.57
N TRP A 27 -14.04 11.92 -3.15
CA TRP A 27 -13.99 12.11 -4.60
C TRP A 27 -12.57 11.99 -5.16
N VAL A 28 -11.57 12.56 -4.47
CA VAL A 28 -10.17 12.44 -4.87
C VAL A 28 -9.68 10.99 -4.82
N GLU A 29 -10.02 10.25 -3.76
CA GLU A 29 -9.64 8.83 -3.63
C GLU A 29 -10.21 7.99 -4.79
N ASP A 30 -11.48 8.21 -5.15
CA ASP A 30 -12.12 7.55 -6.30
C ASP A 30 -11.39 7.85 -7.63
N GLN A 31 -11.02 9.12 -7.85
CA GLN A 31 -10.25 9.49 -9.06
C GLN A 31 -8.87 8.85 -9.07
N LEU A 32 -8.18 8.82 -7.92
CA LEU A 32 -6.87 8.20 -7.80
C LEU A 32 -6.92 6.71 -8.10
N ASP A 33 -7.95 6.01 -7.64
CA ASP A 33 -8.12 4.59 -7.91
C ASP A 33 -8.40 4.30 -9.39
N GLY A 34 -9.22 5.14 -10.04
CA GLY A 34 -9.39 5.11 -11.50
C GLY A 34 -8.06 5.30 -12.24
N LEU A 35 -7.28 6.32 -11.84
CA LEU A 35 -5.97 6.62 -12.45
C LEU A 35 -4.94 5.51 -12.19
N LYS A 36 -4.94 4.89 -11.00
CA LYS A 36 -4.07 3.73 -10.69
C LYS A 36 -4.37 2.57 -11.62
N LYS A 37 -5.66 2.26 -11.85
CA LYS A 37 -6.08 1.21 -12.78
C LYS A 37 -5.64 1.51 -14.20
N PHE A 38 -5.94 2.72 -14.68
CA PHE A 38 -5.55 3.14 -16.03
C PHE A 38 -4.03 3.09 -16.24
N ARG A 39 -3.25 3.58 -15.26
CA ARG A 39 -1.78 3.47 -15.28
C ARG A 39 -1.32 2.02 -15.38
N ALA A 40 -1.92 1.12 -14.60
CA ALA A 40 -1.56 -0.30 -14.61
C ALA A 40 -1.84 -0.94 -15.97
N ASP A 41 -2.97 -0.61 -16.60
CA ASP A 41 -3.35 -1.12 -17.91
C ASP A 41 -2.42 -0.61 -19.02
N VAL A 42 -2.11 0.69 -19.04
CA VAL A 42 -1.14 1.26 -19.99
C VAL A 42 0.24 0.64 -19.80
N GLN A 43 0.72 0.53 -18.56
CA GLN A 43 2.01 -0.12 -18.28
C GLN A 43 2.02 -1.59 -18.72
N ARG A 44 0.92 -2.32 -18.55
CA ARG A 44 0.81 -3.72 -19.01
C ARG A 44 0.96 -3.79 -20.53
N ALA A 45 0.27 -2.93 -21.27
CA ALA A 45 0.37 -2.88 -22.73
C ALA A 45 1.81 -2.57 -23.20
N VAL A 46 2.47 -1.59 -22.57
CA VAL A 46 3.86 -1.24 -22.86
C VAL A 46 4.80 -2.41 -22.56
N LYS A 47 4.68 -3.05 -21.39
CA LYS A 47 5.51 -4.20 -21.00
C LYS A 47 5.33 -5.38 -21.95
N LEU A 48 4.08 -5.68 -22.33
CA LEU A 48 3.77 -6.74 -23.29
C LEU A 48 4.44 -6.48 -24.64
N ARG A 49 4.46 -5.22 -25.09
CA ARG A 49 5.11 -4.83 -26.34
C ARG A 49 6.64 -4.88 -26.28
N LEU A 50 7.22 -4.51 -25.14
CA LEU A 50 8.68 -4.55 -24.91
C LEU A 50 9.22 -5.99 -24.86
N GLY A 51 8.45 -6.93 -24.30
CA GLY A 51 8.91 -8.31 -24.12
C GLY A 51 10.14 -8.38 -23.22
N ASP A 52 11.23 -8.96 -23.72
CA ASP A 52 12.52 -9.00 -23.02
C ASP A 52 13.43 -7.79 -23.33
N THR A 53 12.98 -6.86 -24.18
CA THR A 53 13.75 -5.66 -24.51
C THR A 53 13.67 -4.66 -23.36
N GLU A 54 14.81 -4.12 -22.96
CA GLU A 54 14.86 -3.21 -21.81
C GLU A 54 14.42 -1.78 -22.15
N VAL A 55 14.56 -1.30 -23.38
CA VAL A 55 14.31 0.10 -23.75
C VAL A 55 13.28 0.20 -24.86
N GLY A 56 12.24 1.00 -24.65
CA GLY A 56 11.26 1.39 -25.68
C GLY A 56 11.47 2.83 -26.15
N THR A 57 11.29 3.07 -27.44
CA THR A 57 11.49 4.38 -28.08
C THR A 57 10.21 4.90 -28.73
N VAL A 58 10.10 6.23 -28.84
CA VAL A 58 9.11 6.95 -29.66
C VAL A 58 9.87 7.89 -30.57
N ASN A 59 9.67 7.78 -31.89
CA ASN A 59 10.42 8.54 -32.90
C ASN A 59 11.95 8.43 -32.74
N GLY A 60 12.44 7.24 -32.38
CA GLY A 60 13.88 6.98 -32.15
C GLY A 60 14.41 7.48 -30.80
N VAL A 61 13.59 8.18 -30.00
CA VAL A 61 13.98 8.69 -28.67
C VAL A 61 13.55 7.71 -27.58
N PRO A 62 14.46 7.27 -26.68
CA PRO A 62 14.10 6.44 -25.53
C PRO A 62 13.11 7.13 -24.59
N VAL A 63 12.01 6.45 -24.26
CA VAL A 63 10.96 6.98 -23.36
C VAL A 63 10.61 6.06 -22.20
N VAL A 64 10.97 4.77 -22.28
CA VAL A 64 10.68 3.79 -21.23
C VAL A 64 11.84 2.82 -21.08
N SER A 65 12.12 2.43 -19.83
CA SER A 65 13.05 1.36 -19.48
C SER A 65 12.36 0.33 -18.58
N TYR A 66 12.54 -0.95 -18.88
CA TYR A 66 12.00 -2.07 -18.11
C TYR A 66 13.05 -3.17 -17.95
N ARG A 67 13.63 -3.28 -16.76
CA ARG A 67 14.72 -4.21 -16.45
C ARG A 67 14.30 -5.21 -15.39
N LYS A 68 14.87 -6.42 -15.45
CA LYS A 68 14.76 -7.43 -14.40
C LYS A 68 15.84 -7.16 -13.35
N SER A 69 15.45 -7.04 -12.08
CA SER A 69 16.39 -6.92 -10.95
C SER A 69 16.03 -7.94 -9.88
N LEU A 70 17.04 -8.57 -9.29
CA LEU A 70 16.84 -9.42 -8.13
C LEU A 70 16.65 -8.56 -6.88
N ARG A 71 15.58 -8.83 -6.13
CA ARG A 71 15.39 -8.25 -4.80
C ARG A 71 15.67 -9.34 -3.77
N ILE A 72 16.61 -9.08 -2.87
CA ILE A 72 16.85 -9.93 -1.70
C ILE A 72 16.00 -9.38 -0.55
N THR A 73 15.14 -10.22 0.00
CA THR A 73 14.34 -9.89 1.20
C THR A 73 14.47 -11.00 2.21
N LEU A 74 14.73 -10.65 3.46
CA LEU A 74 14.65 -11.58 4.57
C LEU A 74 13.17 -11.90 4.84
N SER A 75 12.83 -13.19 4.97
CA SER A 75 11.47 -13.62 5.29
C SER A 75 11.32 -13.71 6.82
N PRO A 76 10.53 -12.84 7.46
CA PRO A 76 10.34 -12.88 8.91
C PRO A 76 9.77 -14.22 9.37
N ARG A 77 8.94 -14.86 8.54
CA ARG A 77 8.42 -16.21 8.82
C ARG A 77 9.54 -17.23 8.95
N LEU A 78 10.45 -17.28 7.98
CA LEU A 78 11.57 -18.22 7.99
C LEU A 78 12.54 -17.94 9.13
N VAL A 79 12.77 -16.68 9.47
CA VAL A 79 13.62 -16.33 10.63
C VAL A 79 12.98 -16.76 11.95
N ARG A 80 11.67 -16.56 12.13
CA ARG A 80 10.96 -17.06 13.33
C ARG A 80 10.98 -18.58 13.43
N GLU A 81 10.88 -19.29 12.31
CA GLU A 81 10.95 -20.76 12.27
C GLU A 81 12.36 -21.29 12.58
N ALA A 82 13.41 -20.59 12.12
CA ALA A 82 14.80 -21.00 12.31
C ALA A 82 15.38 -20.60 13.67
N ASP A 83 15.13 -19.37 14.12
CA ASP A 83 15.62 -18.84 15.40
C ASP A 83 14.58 -17.87 16.02
N PRO A 84 13.64 -18.41 16.84
CA PRO A 84 12.62 -17.61 17.50
C PRO A 84 13.16 -16.61 18.53
N GLU A 85 14.36 -16.83 19.08
CA GLU A 85 14.96 -15.95 20.07
C GLU A 85 15.55 -14.72 19.39
N LEU A 86 16.33 -14.93 18.32
CA LEU A 86 16.85 -13.84 17.48
C LEU A 86 15.71 -13.00 16.92
N ALA A 87 14.64 -13.64 16.42
CA ALA A 87 13.48 -12.92 15.89
C ALA A 87 12.91 -11.93 16.92
N ARG A 88 12.71 -12.36 18.16
CA ARG A 88 12.20 -11.51 19.25
C ARG A 88 13.15 -10.38 19.63
N ARG A 89 14.47 -10.62 19.63
CA ARG A 89 15.45 -9.54 19.90
C ARG A 89 15.48 -8.47 18.80
N CYS A 90 15.01 -8.80 17.61
CA CYS A 90 14.96 -7.90 16.47
C CYS A 90 13.57 -7.26 16.27
N GLU A 91 12.60 -7.56 17.13
CA GLU A 91 11.28 -6.94 17.07
C GLU A 91 11.31 -5.53 17.67
N GLU A 92 10.87 -4.56 16.88
CA GLU A 92 10.60 -3.19 17.32
C GLU A 92 9.09 -2.95 17.22
N ILE A 93 8.47 -2.60 18.36
CA ILE A 93 7.04 -2.29 18.42
C ILE A 93 6.89 -0.77 18.43
N SER A 94 6.33 -0.23 17.36
CA SER A 94 5.94 1.18 17.27
C SER A 94 4.43 1.30 17.11
N GLU A 95 3.84 2.29 17.80
CA GLU A 95 2.44 2.64 17.61
C GLU A 95 2.30 3.42 16.30
N ILE A 96 1.39 2.97 15.43
CA ILE A 96 1.01 3.70 14.22
C ILE A 96 -0.45 4.12 14.31
N ARG A 97 -0.76 5.32 13.85
CA ARG A 97 -2.14 5.76 13.61
C ARG A 97 -2.47 5.55 12.16
N THR A 98 -3.50 4.77 11.88
CA THR A 98 -4.01 4.57 10.53
C THR A 98 -5.15 5.54 10.28
N PHE A 99 -5.05 6.30 9.20
CA PHE A 99 -6.15 7.11 8.69
C PHE A 99 -6.91 6.27 7.66
N LEU A 100 -8.21 6.09 7.86
CA LEU A 100 -9.11 5.39 6.95
C LEU A 100 -10.37 6.24 6.78
N LEU A 101 -10.73 6.53 5.54
CA LEU A 101 -12.04 7.08 5.25
C LEU A 101 -13.05 5.93 5.35
N LEU A 102 -14.07 6.10 6.19
CA LEU A 102 -15.12 5.10 6.34
C LEU A 102 -16.20 5.32 5.27
N ASP A 103 -16.80 4.23 4.80
CA ASP A 103 -17.97 4.28 3.94
C ASP A 103 -19.13 4.95 4.69
N ALA A 104 -19.86 5.83 4.00
CA ALA A 104 -21.10 6.37 4.53
C ALA A 104 -22.15 5.25 4.57
N ALA A 105 -22.85 5.12 5.70
CA ALA A 105 -23.97 4.19 5.86
C ALA A 105 -25.18 4.56 5.00
#